data_AF-A0A7X7PGH8-F1
#
_entry.id   AF-A0A7X7PGH8-F1
#
_cell.length_a   1.000
_cell.length_b   1.000
_cell.length_c   1.000
_cell.angle_alpha   90.00
_cell.angle_beta   90.00
_cell.angle_gamma   90.00
#
_symmetry.space_group_name_H-M   'P 1'
#
loop_
_entity.id
_entity.type
_entity.pdbx_description
1 polymer ?
#
loop_
_entity_poly.entity_id
_entity_poly.type
_entity_poly.pdbx_seq_one_letter_code
_entity_poly.pdbx_strand_id
1 'polypeptide(L)'
;MAADLDAVWNATQDPAEHVRWDLRFTRIVPSGLTPDGATPFTYERRTPLHVVRGTGVSIGERNGSTGATTSALRFHSSDRLSPIAAGRGYWRYVPDEGRTVFMTGYDYTPGWGPLDIIVRPLLGWATAWSFDRLRIWLEAGIPPERWPLWSVLWWWRPERPRAARCRRTPAGGSRRSHHLDAAPPSLATLPDPGRAR
;
A
#
# COMPACT_ATOMS: atom_id res chain seq x y z
N MET A 1 9.24 2.36 12.23
CA MET A 1 9.94 1.07 12.16
C MET A 1 11.42 1.33 12.29
N ALA A 2 12.15 0.48 13.00
CA ALA A 2 13.60 0.56 13.18
C ALA A 2 14.32 0.04 11.92
N ALA A 3 14.18 0.81 10.84
CA ALA A 3 14.82 0.61 9.55
C ALA A 3 15.06 1.98 8.93
N ASP A 4 16.19 2.13 8.23
CA ASP A 4 16.51 3.36 7.51
C ASP A 4 15.53 3.60 6.35
N LEU A 5 15.49 4.85 5.87
CA LEU A 5 14.54 5.27 4.85
C LEU A 5 14.76 4.53 3.52
N ASP A 6 15.99 4.19 3.16
CA ASP A 6 16.31 3.54 1.91
C ASP A 6 15.85 2.09 1.90
N ALA A 7 16.02 1.36 3.00
CA ALA A 7 15.50 0.02 3.18
C ALA A 7 13.96 -0.01 3.05
N VAL A 8 13.28 0.93 3.72
CA VAL A 8 11.81 1.03 3.63
C VAL A 8 11.37 1.42 2.22
N TRP A 9 12.06 2.36 1.58
CA TRP A 9 11.77 2.79 0.22
C TRP A 9 11.95 1.64 -0.78
N ASN A 10 13.07 0.93 -0.72
CA ASN A 10 13.35 -0.18 -1.65
C ASN A 10 12.31 -1.29 -1.48
N ALA A 11 12.03 -1.71 -0.24
CA ALA A 11 11.04 -2.75 0.05
C ALA A 11 9.61 -2.38 -0.41
N THR A 12 9.29 -1.10 -0.52
CA THR A 12 7.95 -0.62 -0.89
C THR A 12 7.84 -0.26 -2.38
N GLN A 13 8.89 0.30 -2.98
CA GLN A 13 8.89 0.73 -4.39
C GLN A 13 9.33 -0.36 -5.36
N ASP A 14 10.19 -1.30 -4.95
CA ASP A 14 10.56 -2.44 -5.80
C ASP A 14 9.37 -3.41 -5.93
N PRO A 15 8.81 -3.63 -7.13
CA PRO A 15 7.71 -4.56 -7.34
C PRO A 15 7.99 -5.99 -6.87
N ALA A 16 9.24 -6.45 -6.98
CA ALA A 16 9.64 -7.79 -6.57
C ALA A 16 9.59 -7.95 -5.04
N GLU A 17 9.97 -6.91 -4.30
CA GLU A 17 9.91 -6.90 -2.85
C GLU A 17 8.50 -6.60 -2.32
N HIS A 18 7.78 -5.69 -2.98
CA HIS A 18 6.44 -5.25 -2.61
C HIS A 18 5.46 -6.43 -2.49
N VAL A 19 5.44 -7.32 -3.50
CA VAL A 19 4.51 -8.46 -3.52
C VAL A 19 4.80 -9.50 -2.44
N ARG A 20 5.99 -9.47 -1.83
CA ARG A 20 6.36 -10.43 -0.78
C ARG A 20 5.60 -10.16 0.50
N TRP A 21 5.48 -8.88 0.90
CA TRP A 21 4.86 -8.50 2.16
C TRP A 21 3.41 -8.02 2.03
N ASP A 22 3.03 -7.40 0.89
CA ASP A 22 1.71 -6.81 0.73
C ASP A 22 0.62 -7.85 0.42
N LEU A 23 -0.36 -7.93 1.31
CA LEU A 23 -1.66 -8.60 1.14
C LEU A 23 -2.31 -8.36 -0.21
N ARG A 24 -2.28 -7.12 -0.68
CA ARG A 24 -3.22 -6.57 -1.66
C ARG A 24 -2.87 -6.99 -3.08
N PHE A 25 -1.61 -7.32 -3.35
CA PHE A 25 -1.09 -7.63 -4.67
C PHE A 25 -0.37 -8.97 -4.69
N THR A 26 -0.50 -9.71 -5.78
CA THR A 26 0.24 -10.96 -6.01
C THR A 26 1.27 -10.83 -7.14
N ARG A 27 1.10 -9.83 -8.00
CA ARG A 27 2.03 -9.49 -9.07
C ARG A 27 1.88 -8.01 -9.38
N ILE A 28 3.00 -7.32 -9.60
CA ILE A 28 3.06 -5.96 -10.10
C ILE A 28 4.08 -5.97 -11.24
N VAL A 29 3.71 -5.43 -12.40
CA VAL A 29 4.56 -5.36 -13.59
C VAL A 29 4.59 -3.91 -14.07
N PRO A 30 5.69 -3.18 -13.84
CA PRO A 30 5.89 -1.86 -14.41
C PRO A 30 5.99 -1.93 -15.94
N SER A 31 5.46 -0.92 -16.62
CA SER A 31 5.51 -0.81 -18.07
C SER A 31 6.59 0.17 -18.56
N GLY A 32 7.31 0.83 -17.64
CA GLY A 32 8.35 1.81 -17.93
C GLY A 32 8.15 3.14 -17.21
N LEU A 33 9.06 4.10 -17.44
CA LEU A 33 8.99 5.46 -16.91
C LEU A 33 8.41 6.40 -17.96
N THR A 34 7.41 7.21 -17.60
CA THR A 34 6.90 8.28 -18.46
C THR A 34 7.85 9.49 -18.45
N PRO A 35 7.77 10.38 -19.45
CA PRO A 35 8.54 11.63 -19.45
C PRO A 35 8.34 12.47 -18.18
N ASP A 36 7.15 12.40 -17.59
CA ASP A 36 6.78 13.13 -16.37
C ASP A 36 7.25 12.44 -15.07
N GLY A 37 8.04 11.37 -15.17
CA GLY A 37 8.59 10.64 -14.02
C GLY A 37 7.63 9.67 -13.33
N ALA A 38 6.43 9.48 -13.88
CA ALA A 38 5.48 8.49 -13.38
C ALA A 38 5.77 7.09 -13.97
N THR A 39 5.41 6.04 -13.25
CA THR A 39 5.59 4.65 -13.65
C THR A 39 4.23 3.98 -13.78
N PRO A 40 3.71 3.79 -15.01
CA PRO A 40 2.55 2.96 -15.25
C PRO A 40 2.88 1.50 -14.92
N PHE A 41 1.92 0.79 -14.38
CA PHE A 41 2.05 -0.62 -14.06
C PHE A 41 0.73 -1.37 -14.26
N THR A 42 0.85 -2.68 -14.43
CA THR A 42 -0.28 -3.61 -14.28
C THR A 42 -0.12 -4.37 -12.98
N TYR A 43 -1.24 -4.75 -12.36
CA TYR A 43 -1.22 -5.56 -11.16
C TYR A 43 -2.20 -6.72 -11.26
N GLU A 44 -1.86 -7.81 -10.58
CA GLU A 44 -2.75 -8.94 -10.38
C GLU A 44 -2.95 -9.17 -8.88
N ARG A 45 -4.18 -9.50 -8.52
CA ARG A 45 -4.52 -10.10 -7.23
C ARG A 45 -5.17 -11.46 -7.45
N ARG A 46 -4.41 -12.52 -7.18
CA ARG A 46 -4.89 -13.90 -7.19
C ARG A 46 -5.64 -14.21 -5.91
N THR A 47 -6.81 -14.81 -6.08
CA THR A 47 -7.59 -15.48 -5.06
C THR A 47 -7.76 -16.95 -5.48
N PRO A 48 -8.19 -17.86 -4.58
CA PRO A 48 -8.40 -19.26 -4.95
C PRO A 48 -9.38 -19.47 -6.11
N LEU A 49 -10.31 -18.53 -6.33
CA LEU A 49 -11.38 -18.65 -7.32
C LEU A 49 -11.19 -17.77 -8.56
N HIS A 50 -10.42 -16.69 -8.45
CA HIS A 50 -10.31 -15.68 -9.52
C HIS A 50 -9.02 -14.86 -9.45
N VAL A 51 -8.58 -14.36 -10.60
CA VAL A 51 -7.44 -13.43 -10.70
C VAL A 51 -7.95 -12.06 -11.11
N VAL A 52 -8.03 -11.16 -10.14
CA VAL A 52 -8.37 -9.76 -10.39
C VAL A 52 -7.19 -9.08 -11.07
N ARG A 53 -7.45 -8.35 -12.16
CA ARG A 53 -6.43 -7.58 -12.88
C ARG A 53 -6.78 -6.10 -12.87
N GLY A 54 -5.76 -5.27 -12.85
CA GLY A 54 -5.93 -3.83 -12.96
C GLY A 54 -4.69 -3.13 -13.47
N THR A 55 -4.86 -1.84 -13.71
CA THR A 55 -3.82 -0.92 -14.15
C THR A 55 -3.61 0.14 -13.08
N GLY A 56 -2.41 0.69 -13.02
CA GLY A 56 -2.08 1.76 -12.11
C GLY A 56 -0.98 2.63 -12.64
N VAL A 57 -0.77 3.74 -11.96
CA VAL A 57 0.33 4.65 -12.17
C VAL A 57 0.81 5.12 -10.81
N SER A 58 2.12 5.08 -10.59
CA SER A 58 2.74 5.58 -9.37
C SER A 58 3.83 6.59 -9.68
N ILE A 59 4.05 7.55 -8.81
CA ILE A 59 5.17 8.48 -8.87
C ILE A 59 5.82 8.56 -7.49
N GLY A 60 7.12 8.25 -7.47
CA GLY A 60 7.94 8.36 -6.27
C GLY A 60 8.68 9.68 -6.28
N GLU A 61 8.57 10.44 -5.20
CA GLU A 61 9.22 11.74 -5.02
C GLU A 61 10.09 11.70 -3.76
N ARG A 62 11.39 11.89 -3.94
CA ARG A 62 12.34 12.08 -2.84
C ARG A 62 12.67 13.57 -2.76
N ASN A 63 12.04 14.28 -1.85
CA ASN A 63 12.30 15.71 -1.69
C ASN A 63 13.41 15.94 -0.65
N GLY A 64 14.60 16.25 -1.14
CA GLY A 64 15.79 16.48 -0.30
C GLY A 64 15.70 17.72 0.59
N SER A 65 14.85 18.71 0.29
CA SER A 65 14.79 19.97 1.06
C SER A 65 13.84 19.93 2.26
N THR A 66 12.82 19.07 2.23
CA THR A 66 11.87 18.88 3.34
C THR A 66 12.10 17.58 4.11
N GLY A 67 13.00 16.71 3.63
CA GLY A 67 13.24 15.37 4.17
C GLY A 67 12.07 14.39 4.02
N ALA A 68 10.91 14.87 3.55
CA ALA A 68 9.73 14.06 3.34
C ALA A 68 9.82 13.37 1.98
N THR A 69 9.91 12.04 2.01
CA THR A 69 9.80 11.22 0.81
C THR A 69 8.36 10.77 0.67
N THR A 70 7.80 10.83 -0.53
CA THR A 70 6.42 10.42 -0.81
C THR A 70 6.33 9.55 -2.03
N SER A 71 5.33 8.67 -2.07
CA SER A 71 4.98 7.91 -3.27
C SER A 71 3.48 8.00 -3.45
N ALA A 72 3.04 8.63 -4.54
CA ALA A 72 1.63 8.76 -4.89
C ALA A 72 1.28 7.69 -5.92
N LEU A 73 0.07 7.14 -5.84
CA LEU A 73 -0.40 6.16 -6.81
C LEU A 73 -1.90 6.28 -7.08
N ARG A 74 -2.28 5.96 -8.31
CA ARG A 74 -3.66 5.74 -8.74
C ARG A 74 -3.79 4.38 -9.38
N PHE A 75 -4.93 3.74 -9.22
CA PHE A 75 -5.20 2.43 -9.77
C PHE A 75 -6.65 2.29 -10.20
N HIS A 76 -6.88 1.40 -11.15
CA HIS A 76 -8.18 1.10 -11.73
C HIS A 76 -8.29 -0.41 -11.99
N SER A 77 -9.51 -0.95 -11.89
CA SER A 77 -9.84 -2.30 -12.32
C SER A 77 -11.22 -2.31 -12.96
N SER A 78 -11.29 -2.85 -14.17
CA SER A 78 -12.56 -3.11 -14.88
C SER A 78 -13.15 -4.48 -14.54
N ASP A 79 -12.54 -5.21 -13.61
CA ASP A 79 -12.98 -6.54 -13.21
C ASP A 79 -14.18 -6.44 -12.25
N ARG A 80 -15.29 -7.08 -12.60
CA ARG A 80 -16.53 -7.10 -11.79
C ARG A 80 -16.34 -7.81 -10.44
N LEU A 81 -15.37 -8.72 -10.36
CA LEU A 81 -15.02 -9.40 -9.11
C LEU A 81 -13.99 -8.61 -8.30
N SER A 82 -13.54 -7.44 -8.77
CA SER A 82 -12.76 -6.54 -7.95
C SER A 82 -13.68 -5.81 -6.95
N PRO A 83 -13.37 -5.85 -5.64
CA PRO A 83 -14.08 -5.03 -4.67
C PRO A 83 -13.78 -3.53 -4.82
N ILE A 84 -12.78 -3.15 -5.64
CA ILE A 84 -12.36 -1.78 -5.89
C ILE A 84 -12.38 -1.50 -7.40
N ALA A 85 -13.16 -0.51 -7.83
CA ALA A 85 -13.23 -0.12 -9.24
C ALA A 85 -12.11 0.86 -9.62
N ALA A 86 -11.88 1.87 -8.78
CA ALA A 86 -10.81 2.84 -8.94
C ALA A 86 -10.36 3.32 -7.57
N GLY A 87 -9.09 3.67 -7.42
CA GLY A 87 -8.57 4.17 -6.17
C GLY A 87 -7.33 5.03 -6.34
N ARG A 88 -7.05 5.78 -5.29
CA ARG A 88 -5.88 6.65 -5.18
C ARG A 88 -5.33 6.58 -3.77
N GLY A 89 -4.03 6.67 -3.65
CA GLY A 89 -3.39 6.67 -2.35
C GLY A 89 -2.00 7.24 -2.41
N TYR A 90 -1.45 7.48 -1.24
CA TYR A 90 -0.07 7.88 -1.10
C TYR A 90 0.57 7.17 0.07
N TRP A 91 1.89 7.15 0.00
CA TRP A 91 2.80 6.75 1.03
C TRP A 91 3.68 7.94 1.39
N ARG A 92 3.96 8.07 2.68
CA ARG A 92 4.90 9.06 3.21
C ARG A 92 5.91 8.35 4.11
N TYR A 93 7.16 8.73 3.92
CA TYR A 93 8.31 8.23 4.68
C TYR A 93 8.94 9.44 5.35
N VAL A 94 8.94 9.44 6.69
CA VAL A 94 9.56 10.48 7.50
C VAL A 94 10.71 9.85 8.28
N PRO A 95 11.98 10.25 8.02
CA PRO A 95 13.11 9.87 8.86
C PRO A 95 12.90 10.34 10.31
N ASP A 96 13.24 9.48 11.27
CA ASP A 96 13.10 9.73 12.71
C ASP A 96 14.22 9.00 13.46
N GLU A 97 15.35 9.67 13.71
CA GLU A 97 16.48 9.15 14.53
C GLU A 97 16.86 7.68 14.29
N GLY A 98 17.22 7.33 13.04
CA GLY A 98 17.58 5.94 12.66
C GLY A 98 16.37 5.00 12.48
N ARG A 99 15.16 5.56 12.54
CA ARG A 99 13.89 4.90 12.24
C ARG A 99 13.20 5.62 11.08
N THR A 100 12.19 4.97 10.54
CA THR A 100 11.30 5.56 9.54
C THR A 100 9.86 5.47 10.00
N VAL A 101 9.16 6.60 10.02
CA VAL A 101 7.70 6.66 10.17
C VAL A 101 7.09 6.50 8.78
N PHE A 102 6.53 5.32 8.53
CA PHE A 102 5.84 4.99 7.29
C PHE A 102 4.32 5.16 7.46
N MET A 103 3.71 5.96 6.60
CA MET A 103 2.29 6.30 6.66
C MET A 103 1.64 6.09 5.31
N THR A 104 0.37 5.71 5.30
CA THR A 104 -0.45 5.66 4.10
C THR A 104 -1.77 6.35 4.30
N GLY A 105 -2.24 7.01 3.25
CA GLY A 105 -3.62 7.44 3.10
C GLY A 105 -4.12 6.99 1.75
N TYR A 106 -5.34 6.46 1.69
CA TYR A 106 -5.95 6.08 0.43
C TYR A 106 -7.46 6.26 0.47
N ASP A 107 -8.04 6.42 -0.70
CA ASP A 107 -9.47 6.42 -0.93
C ASP A 107 -9.78 5.70 -2.24
N TYR A 108 -10.97 5.11 -2.33
CA TYR A 108 -11.36 4.33 -3.50
C TYR A 108 -12.86 4.33 -3.73
N THR A 109 -13.23 4.17 -4.98
CA THR A 109 -14.59 3.90 -5.43
C THR A 109 -14.86 2.39 -5.33
N PRO A 110 -15.87 1.96 -4.55
CA PRO A 110 -16.16 0.54 -4.37
C PRO A 110 -16.67 -0.09 -5.67
N GLY A 111 -16.18 -1.29 -5.98
CA GLY A 111 -16.64 -2.09 -7.12
C GLY A 111 -17.96 -2.83 -6.83
N TRP A 112 -18.24 -3.13 -5.55
CA TRP A 112 -19.42 -3.91 -5.14
C TRP A 112 -20.52 -3.07 -4.46
N GLY A 113 -20.43 -1.74 -4.58
CA GLY A 113 -21.43 -0.83 -4.01
C GLY A 113 -21.63 -1.05 -2.50
N PRO A 114 -22.84 -1.43 -2.01
CA PRO A 114 -23.14 -1.54 -0.58
C PRO A 114 -22.26 -2.52 0.22
N LEU A 115 -21.69 -3.55 -0.42
CA LEU A 115 -20.78 -4.49 0.25
C LEU A 115 -19.49 -3.82 0.73
N ASP A 116 -19.25 -2.57 0.33
CA ASP A 116 -18.12 -1.77 0.81
C ASP A 116 -18.05 -1.65 2.33
N ILE A 117 -19.19 -1.70 3.02
CA ILE A 117 -19.24 -1.63 4.49
C ILE A 117 -18.44 -2.77 5.16
N ILE A 118 -18.27 -3.90 4.48
CA ILE A 118 -17.46 -5.05 4.92
C ILE A 118 -16.06 -4.98 4.30
N VAL A 119 -15.97 -4.62 3.01
CA VAL A 119 -14.70 -4.55 2.27
C VAL A 119 -13.76 -3.51 2.90
N ARG A 120 -14.23 -2.31 3.21
CA ARG A 120 -13.39 -1.20 3.67
C ARG A 120 -12.71 -1.48 5.01
N PRO A 121 -13.40 -2.02 6.04
CA PRO A 121 -12.75 -2.50 7.26
C PRO A 121 -11.70 -3.59 7.03
N LEU A 122 -12.01 -4.58 6.17
CA LEU A 122 -11.12 -5.69 5.84
C LEU A 122 -9.87 -5.21 5.10
N LEU A 123 -10.03 -4.32 4.12
CA LEU A 123 -8.92 -3.75 3.36
C LEU A 123 -7.99 -2.94 4.27
N GLY A 124 -8.55 -2.14 5.18
CA GLY A 124 -7.74 -1.41 6.14
C GLY A 124 -7.06 -2.33 7.16
N TRP A 125 -7.69 -3.46 7.53
CA TRP A 125 -7.05 -4.49 8.35
C TRP A 125 -5.89 -5.15 7.59
N ALA A 126 -6.10 -5.53 6.33
CA ALA A 126 -5.09 -6.17 5.48
C ALA A 126 -3.91 -5.24 5.23
N THR A 127 -4.16 -3.94 5.02
CA THR A 127 -3.12 -2.91 4.91
C THR A 127 -2.28 -2.83 6.17
N ALA A 128 -2.93 -2.71 7.34
CA ALA A 128 -2.24 -2.65 8.63
C ALA A 128 -1.45 -3.95 8.93
N TRP A 129 -2.02 -5.11 8.65
CA TRP A 129 -1.33 -6.39 8.81
C TRP A 129 -0.10 -6.50 7.91
N SER A 130 -0.23 -6.06 6.64
CA SER A 130 0.87 -6.06 5.67
C SER A 130 2.00 -5.14 6.12
N PHE A 131 1.67 -4.00 6.73
CA PHE A 131 2.67 -3.07 7.25
C PHE A 131 3.42 -3.63 8.46
N ASP A 132 2.74 -4.35 9.36
CA ASP A 132 3.43 -5.04 10.46
C ASP A 132 4.31 -6.18 9.94
N ARG A 133 3.89 -6.87 8.88
CA ARG A 133 4.71 -7.89 8.20
C ARG A 133 5.96 -7.29 7.56
N LEU A 134 5.83 -6.15 6.88
CA LEU A 134 6.96 -5.37 6.36
C LEU A 134 7.89 -4.94 7.50
N ARG A 135 7.34 -4.41 8.59
CA ARG A 135 8.12 -4.03 9.78
C ARG A 135 8.93 -5.21 10.32
N ILE A 136 8.31 -6.37 10.51
CA ILE A 136 8.99 -7.57 11.02
C ILE A 136 10.13 -7.99 10.08
N TRP A 137 9.90 -7.92 8.77
CA TRP A 137 10.94 -8.25 7.80
C TRP A 137 12.12 -7.28 7.85
N LEU A 138 11.86 -5.98 7.90
CA LEU A 138 12.92 -4.96 7.92
C LEU A 138 13.65 -4.89 9.27
N GLU A 139 12.95 -5.06 10.40
CA GLU A 139 13.55 -4.93 11.74
C GLU A 139 14.22 -6.22 12.21
N ALA A 140 13.68 -7.39 11.86
CA ALA A 140 14.16 -8.67 12.38
C ALA A 140 14.77 -9.59 11.31
N GLY A 141 14.81 -9.15 10.04
CA GLY A 141 15.33 -9.94 8.92
C GLY A 141 14.48 -11.18 8.61
N ILE A 142 13.27 -11.30 9.17
CA ILE A 142 12.42 -12.47 8.99
C ILE A 142 11.69 -12.35 7.65
N PRO A 143 11.92 -13.25 6.68
CA PRO A 143 11.29 -13.14 5.36
C PRO A 143 9.77 -13.11 5.46
N PRO A 144 9.07 -12.27 4.66
CA PRO A 144 7.62 -12.17 4.71
C PRO A 144 6.93 -13.52 4.51
N GLU A 145 7.49 -14.42 3.70
CA GLU A 145 6.95 -15.74 3.37
C GLU A 145 6.75 -16.64 4.60
N ARG A 146 7.49 -16.39 5.68
CA ARG A 146 7.31 -17.09 6.97
C ARG A 146 5.97 -16.77 7.64
N TRP A 147 5.35 -15.67 7.24
CA TRP A 147 4.05 -15.22 7.72
C TRP A 147 3.03 -15.25 6.59
N PRO A 148 2.53 -16.43 6.19
CA PRO A 148 1.41 -16.52 5.26
C PRO A 148 0.14 -15.96 5.91
N LEU A 149 -0.92 -15.69 5.13
CA LEU A 149 -2.15 -15.11 5.66
C LEU A 149 -2.78 -15.94 6.80
N TRP A 150 -2.69 -17.27 6.73
CA TRP A 150 -3.21 -18.17 7.78
C TRP A 150 -2.42 -18.09 9.10
N SER A 151 -1.26 -17.42 9.12
CA SER A 151 -0.52 -17.14 10.35
C SER A 151 -1.30 -16.28 11.35
N VAL A 152 -2.37 -15.61 10.92
CA VAL A 152 -3.31 -14.91 11.83
C VAL A 152 -3.93 -15.83 12.88
N LEU A 153 -4.04 -17.12 12.59
CA LEU A 153 -4.59 -18.13 13.48
C LEU A 153 -3.54 -18.67 14.47
N TRP A 154 -2.25 -18.36 14.30
CA TRP A 154 -1.17 -18.80 15.19
C TRP A 154 -1.13 -17.93 16.43
N TRP A 155 -2.17 -17.95 17.24
CA TRP A 155 -2.28 -17.13 18.45
C TRP A 155 -1.13 -17.37 19.44
N TRP A 156 -0.52 -18.56 19.42
CA TRP A 156 0.68 -18.93 20.19
C TRP A 156 2.00 -18.33 19.68
N ARG A 157 2.04 -17.74 18.48
CA ARG A 157 3.22 -17.05 17.93
C ARG A 157 3.13 -15.56 18.21
N PRO A 158 3.83 -15.02 19.22
CA PRO A 158 3.79 -13.60 19.51
C PRO A 158 4.47 -12.76 18.41
N GLU A 159 5.40 -13.33 17.65
CA GLU A 159 6.18 -12.64 16.61
C GLU A 159 5.39 -12.41 15.32
N ARG A 160 4.24 -13.07 15.15
CA ARG A 160 3.43 -12.96 13.92
C ARG A 160 2.99 -11.52 13.66
N PRO A 161 2.69 -11.17 12.39
CA PRO A 161 2.14 -9.87 12.07
C PRO A 161 0.74 -9.66 12.68
N ARG A 162 0.50 -8.45 13.20
CA ARG A 162 -0.76 -8.04 13.83
C ARG A 162 -1.14 -6.65 13.37
N ALA A 163 -2.30 -6.51 12.73
CA ALA A 163 -2.85 -5.21 12.33
C ALA A 163 -2.98 -4.22 13.49
N ALA A 164 -3.19 -4.71 14.72
CA ALA A 164 -3.31 -3.89 15.93
C ALA A 164 -2.01 -3.14 16.31
N ARG A 165 -0.83 -3.54 15.78
CA ARG A 165 0.44 -2.83 15.99
C ARG A 165 0.58 -1.59 15.12
N CYS A 166 -0.25 -1.44 14.10
CA CYS A 166 -0.28 -0.25 13.26
C CYS A 166 -1.38 0.69 13.73
N ARG A 167 -1.04 1.97 13.87
CA ARG A 167 -2.04 3.03 14.09
C ARG A 167 -2.84 3.20 12.81
N ARG A 168 -4.17 3.09 12.91
CA ARG A 168 -5.11 3.28 11.79
C ARG A 168 -5.72 4.68 11.75
N THR A 169 -5.31 5.53 12.67
CA THR A 169 -5.77 6.91 12.80
C THR A 169 -4.53 7.81 12.90
N PRO A 170 -4.50 8.98 12.24
CA PRO A 170 -3.47 10.00 12.49
C PRO A 170 -3.43 10.36 13.98
N ALA A 171 -2.26 10.74 14.50
CA ALA A 171 -2.18 11.28 15.86
C ALA A 171 -3.08 12.54 15.96
N GLY A 172 -4.06 12.52 16.87
CA GLY A 172 -5.04 13.60 17.03
C GLY A 172 -6.24 13.58 16.06
N GLY A 173 -6.31 12.62 15.13
CA GLY A 173 -7.42 12.49 14.18
C GLY A 173 -8.53 11.53 14.65
N SER A 174 -9.67 11.54 13.95
CA SER A 174 -10.71 10.50 14.10
C SER A 174 -10.63 9.47 12.97
N ARG A 175 -11.21 8.28 13.14
CA ARG A 175 -11.36 7.29 12.04
C ARG A 175 -12.14 7.82 10.82
N ARG A 176 -12.84 8.96 10.96
CA ARG A 176 -13.58 9.66 9.90
C ARG A 176 -12.82 10.82 9.28
N SER A 177 -11.59 11.12 9.74
CA SER A 177 -10.76 12.14 9.09
C SER A 177 -10.47 11.75 7.64
N HIS A 178 -10.41 12.75 6.75
CA HIS A 178 -10.16 12.50 5.34
C HIS A 178 -8.73 11.94 5.20
N HIS A 179 -8.62 10.65 4.87
CA HIS A 179 -7.35 9.95 4.76
C HIS A 179 -6.38 10.57 3.74
N LEU A 180 -6.88 11.47 2.88
CA LEU A 180 -6.13 12.19 1.86
C LEU A 180 -5.76 13.63 2.25
N ASP A 181 -6.09 14.10 3.46
CA ASP A 181 -5.77 15.48 3.90
C ASP A 181 -4.28 15.78 3.84
N ALA A 182 -3.45 14.77 4.09
CA ALA A 182 -2.01 14.90 4.03
C ALA A 182 -1.42 14.33 2.73
N ALA A 183 -2.19 14.19 1.65
CA ALA A 183 -1.69 13.70 0.37
C ALA A 183 -0.72 14.70 -0.30
N PRO A 184 0.33 14.23 -1.00
CA PRO A 184 1.20 15.10 -1.77
C PRO A 184 0.47 15.68 -3.00
N PRO A 185 0.84 16.87 -3.49
CA PRO A 185 0.25 17.48 -4.68
C PRO A 185 0.31 16.58 -5.92
N SER A 186 1.36 15.76 -6.04
CA SER A 186 1.54 14.78 -7.12
C SER A 186 0.40 13.76 -7.23
N LEU A 187 -0.31 13.47 -6.14
CA LEU A 187 -1.48 12.57 -6.20
C LEU A 187 -2.63 13.18 -7.02
N ALA A 188 -2.78 14.50 -7.01
CA ALA A 188 -3.83 15.19 -7.76
C ALA A 188 -3.52 15.28 -9.27
N THR A 189 -2.23 15.30 -9.63
CA THR A 189 -1.78 15.43 -11.02
C THR A 189 -1.62 14.08 -11.74
N LEU A 190 -1.56 12.97 -10.99
CA LEU A 190 -1.47 11.64 -11.59
C LEU A 190 -2.65 11.35 -12.54
N PRO A 191 -2.38 10.84 -13.76
CA PRO A 191 -3.43 10.54 -14.72
C PRO A 191 -4.34 9.42 -14.21
N ASP A 192 -5.60 9.39 -14.69
CA ASP A 192 -6.50 8.29 -14.40
C ASP A 192 -6.17 7.08 -15.29
N PRO A 193 -5.71 5.95 -14.73
CA PRO A 193 -5.33 4.78 -15.53
C PRO A 193 -6.53 4.09 -16.18
N GLY A 194 -7.77 4.42 -15.78
CA GLY A 194 -9.00 3.93 -16.41
C GLY A 194 -9.41 4.70 -17.67
N ARG A 195 -8.87 5.92 -17.89
CA ARG A 195 -9.26 6.80 -19.02
C ARG A 195 -8.39 6.58 -20.27
N ALA A 196 -7.34 5.77 -20.18
CA ALA A 196 -6.43 5.47 -21.28
C ALA A 196 -6.90 4.30 -22.18
N ARG A 197 -8.21 4.02 -22.22
CA ARG A 197 -8.84 2.99 -23.07
C ARG A 197 -9.91 3.59 -23.95
#